data_AF-A0A452HTK5-F1
#
_entry.id   AF-A0A452HTK5-F1
#
_cell.length_a   1.000
_cell.length_b   1.000
_cell.length_c   1.000
_cell.angle_alpha   90.00
_cell.angle_beta   90.00
_cell.angle_gamma   90.00
#
_symmetry.space_group_name_H-M   'P 1'
#
loop_
_entity.id
_entity.type
_entity.pdbx_description
1 polymer ?
#
loop_
_entity_poly.entity_id
_entity_poly.type
_entity_poly.pdbx_seq_one_letter_code
_entity_poly.pdbx_strand_id
1 'polypeptide(L)'
;MHSGVELKRAISASMEAEKPMRSYGAVEETEWKAEGLGRNQLDIISMAETTMMPEEIELEMAKIQRLREVLVRRESELRFMMDDIQLCKDIMNLKQELQNLVAIPEKEKTKMQKQREDELIQKIHKLVQKRDFLVDDAEVERLREQEEDKEMAEFLRIKLKPLDKVTRSPSSTPAEKKAEPPPSKPTVAKTGIAIIKDCCGATQCNIM
;
A
#
# COMPACT_ATOMS: atom_id res chain seq x y z
N MET A 1 16.49 -42.47 21.55
CA MET A 1 16.23 -41.05 21.89
C MET A 1 16.41 -40.10 20.68
N HIS A 2 16.25 -40.55 19.43
CA HIS A 2 16.51 -39.71 18.23
C HIS A 2 15.26 -39.23 17.47
N SER A 3 14.05 -39.71 17.81
CA SER A 3 12.82 -39.38 17.06
C SER A 3 12.10 -38.10 17.54
N GLY A 4 12.42 -37.60 18.75
CA GLY A 4 11.72 -36.44 19.34
C GLY A 4 12.23 -35.07 18.88
N VAL A 5 13.41 -35.01 18.25
CA VAL A 5 14.04 -33.75 17.81
C VAL A 5 13.57 -33.34 16.42
N GLU A 6 13.28 -34.30 15.54
CA GLU A 6 12.83 -34.05 14.17
C GLU A 6 11.39 -33.53 14.11
N LEU A 7 10.50 -33.99 15.00
CA LEU A 7 9.11 -33.52 15.03
C LEU A 7 8.98 -32.05 15.50
N LYS A 8 9.87 -31.63 16.41
CA LYS A 8 9.94 -30.21 16.85
C LYS A 8 10.51 -29.29 15.77
N ARG A 9 11.38 -29.82 14.89
CA ARG A 9 11.94 -29.09 13.75
C ARG A 9 10.94 -28.95 12.61
N ALA A 10 10.11 -29.97 12.37
CA ALA A 10 9.05 -29.94 11.36
C ALA A 10 7.93 -28.93 11.69
N ILE A 11 7.58 -28.76 12.97
CA ILE A 11 6.56 -27.77 13.41
C ILE A 11 7.12 -26.33 13.35
N SER A 12 8.44 -26.17 13.52
CA SER A 12 9.08 -24.85 13.42
C SER A 12 9.32 -24.42 11.96
N ALA A 13 9.56 -25.38 11.05
CA ALA A 13 9.84 -25.10 9.64
C ALA A 13 8.59 -24.73 8.81
N SER A 14 7.38 -25.02 9.28
CA SER A 14 6.14 -24.61 8.58
C SER A 14 5.75 -23.16 8.84
N MET A 15 6.49 -22.42 9.68
CA MET A 15 6.22 -21.01 9.97
C MET A 15 7.02 -20.03 9.09
N GLU A 16 7.87 -20.51 8.18
CA GLU A 16 8.72 -19.67 7.33
C GLU A 16 8.52 -19.90 5.82
N ALA A 17 7.27 -20.14 5.40
CA ALA A 17 6.88 -19.68 4.07
C ALA A 17 6.45 -18.22 4.28
N GLU A 18 7.36 -17.28 4.05
CA GLU A 18 7.11 -15.83 4.10
C GLU A 18 5.98 -15.46 3.14
N LYS A 19 4.75 -15.60 3.63
CA LYS A 19 3.66 -14.71 3.24
C LYS A 19 4.14 -13.34 3.73
N PRO A 20 4.24 -12.31 2.85
CA PRO A 20 4.56 -10.98 3.32
C PRO A 20 3.60 -10.68 4.46
N MET A 21 4.15 -10.24 5.61
CA MET A 21 3.34 -9.86 6.76
C MET A 21 2.27 -8.93 6.21
N ARG A 22 1.00 -9.39 6.20
CA ARG A 22 -0.12 -8.60 5.70
C ARG A 22 -0.22 -7.42 6.65
N SER A 23 0.50 -6.36 6.33
CA SER A 23 0.38 -5.07 6.99
C SER A 23 -1.03 -4.61 6.72
N TYR A 24 -1.75 -4.24 7.76
CA TYR A 24 -2.93 -3.42 7.57
C TYR A 24 -2.44 -2.13 6.88
N GLY A 25 -2.97 -1.85 5.68
CA GLY A 25 -2.75 -0.60 4.95
C GLY A 25 -1.32 -0.28 4.48
N ALA A 26 -1.24 0.77 3.66
CA ALA A 26 -0.01 1.40 3.16
C ALA A 26 0.41 2.56 4.07
N VAL A 27 0.73 2.24 5.33
CA VAL A 27 1.09 3.21 6.39
C VAL A 27 2.21 4.15 5.95
N GLU A 28 3.15 3.64 5.16
CA GLU A 28 4.35 4.37 4.75
C GLU A 28 4.13 5.29 3.53
N GLU A 29 3.09 5.07 2.72
CA GLU A 29 2.92 5.81 1.44
C GLU A 29 2.27 7.18 1.61
N THR A 30 1.76 7.53 2.80
CA THR A 30 1.05 8.79 3.04
C THR A 30 1.83 9.80 3.88
N GLU A 31 3.12 9.55 4.17
CA GLU A 31 3.96 10.53 4.88
C GLU A 31 3.95 11.88 4.14
N TRP A 32 3.23 12.84 4.73
CA TRP A 32 3.25 14.22 4.27
C TRP A 32 4.61 14.82 4.65
N LYS A 33 5.56 14.81 3.72
CA LYS A 33 6.75 15.65 3.84
C LYS A 33 6.28 17.09 3.86
N ALA A 34 6.33 17.72 5.04
CA ALA A 34 6.23 19.16 5.18
C ALA A 34 7.47 19.84 4.58
N GLU A 35 7.74 19.62 3.29
CA GLU A 35 8.67 20.43 2.54
C GLU A 35 7.98 21.77 2.29
N GLY A 36 8.20 22.75 3.16
CA GLY A 36 7.80 24.12 2.85
C GLY A 36 7.65 25.10 4.01
N LEU A 37 7.61 24.69 5.27
CA LEU A 37 7.55 25.65 6.39
C LEU A 37 8.68 25.37 7.36
N GLY A 38 9.75 26.15 7.20
CA GLY A 38 10.84 26.20 8.17
C GLY A 38 10.25 26.43 9.57
N ARG A 39 10.77 25.67 10.55
CA ARG A 39 10.41 25.70 11.98
C ARG A 39 10.38 27.08 12.65
N ASN A 40 10.71 28.14 11.92
CA ASN A 40 10.94 29.49 12.42
C ASN A 40 9.81 30.47 12.08
N GLN A 41 8.74 30.04 11.37
CA GLN A 41 7.65 30.93 10.92
C GLN A 41 6.33 30.74 11.69
N LEU A 42 6.29 29.91 12.73
CA LEU A 42 5.10 29.75 13.58
C LEU A 42 5.07 30.73 14.77
N ASP A 43 6.19 31.40 15.09
CA ASP A 43 6.32 32.21 16.31
C ASP A 43 6.22 33.73 16.09
N ILE A 44 5.99 34.17 14.84
CA ILE A 44 5.75 35.59 14.52
C ILE A 44 4.64 35.68 13.45
N ILE A 45 3.40 35.37 13.83
CA ILE A 45 2.24 35.73 13.02
C ILE A 45 1.94 37.20 13.30
N SER A 46 2.58 38.08 12.53
CA SER A 46 2.17 39.47 12.40
C SER A 46 0.80 39.51 11.74
N MET A 47 -0.25 39.77 12.51
CA MET A 47 -1.65 39.95 12.06
C MET A 47 -1.88 41.21 11.21
N ALA A 48 -0.82 41.81 10.68
CA ALA A 48 -0.89 43.00 9.85
C ALA A 48 -0.80 42.60 8.38
N GLU A 49 -1.96 42.60 7.72
CA GLU A 49 -2.13 42.60 6.25
C GLU A 49 -1.59 41.39 5.48
N THR A 50 -2.14 40.20 5.73
CA THR A 50 -2.13 39.13 4.73
C THR A 50 -3.56 38.73 4.42
N THR A 51 -4.22 39.53 3.57
CA THR A 51 -5.46 39.08 2.93
C THR A 51 -5.04 38.02 1.92
N MET A 52 -5.15 36.74 2.28
CA MET A 52 -4.88 35.66 1.35
C MET A 52 -5.77 35.86 0.11
N MET A 53 -5.18 35.69 -1.07
CA MET A 53 -5.93 35.76 -2.32
C MET A 53 -6.93 34.59 -2.35
N PRO A 54 -8.13 34.75 -2.96
CA PRO A 54 -9.11 33.67 -3.03
C PRO A 54 -8.53 32.34 -3.55
N GLU A 55 -7.60 32.41 -4.51
CA GLU A 55 -6.91 31.24 -5.07
C GLU A 55 -6.01 30.53 -4.05
N GLU A 56 -5.41 31.26 -3.12
CA GLU A 56 -4.58 30.70 -2.04
C GLU A 56 -5.45 29.99 -1.01
N ILE A 57 -6.62 30.55 -0.70
CA ILE A 57 -7.61 29.93 0.18
C ILE A 57 -8.12 28.63 -0.42
N GLU A 58 -8.45 28.62 -1.72
CA GLU A 58 -8.87 27.40 -2.43
C GLU A 58 -7.78 26.31 -2.40
N LEU A 59 -6.50 26.69 -2.57
CA LEU A 59 -5.38 25.76 -2.48
C LEU A 59 -5.24 25.15 -1.07
N GLU A 60 -5.33 25.96 -0.02
CA GLU A 60 -5.27 25.47 1.36
C GLU A 60 -6.48 24.59 1.71
N MET A 61 -7.68 24.92 1.23
CA MET A 61 -8.86 24.06 1.37
C MET A 61 -8.66 22.70 0.72
N ALA A 62 -8.07 22.64 -0.47
CA ALA A 62 -7.76 21.38 -1.15
C ALA A 62 -6.73 20.55 -0.36
N LYS A 63 -5.73 21.18 0.25
CA LYS A 63 -4.76 20.50 1.13
C LYS A 63 -5.45 19.93 2.37
N ILE A 64 -6.33 20.69 3.02
CA ILE A 64 -7.11 20.26 4.20
C ILE A 64 -7.98 19.05 3.84
N GLN A 65 -8.68 19.10 2.70
CA GLN A 65 -9.52 18.00 2.25
C GLN A 65 -8.72 16.72 2.02
N ARG A 66 -7.56 16.82 1.35
CA ARG A 66 -6.65 15.69 1.16
C ARG A 66 -6.15 15.11 2.48
N LEU A 67 -5.75 15.98 3.43
CA LEU A 67 -5.32 15.54 4.75
C LEU A 67 -6.44 14.80 5.50
N ARG A 68 -7.67 15.33 5.43
CA ARG A 68 -8.84 14.67 6.03
C ARG A 68 -9.06 13.27 5.46
N GLU A 69 -8.94 13.09 4.14
CA GLU A 69 -9.08 11.77 3.50
C GLU A 69 -8.03 10.78 3.98
N VAL A 70 -6.76 11.20 4.05
CA VAL A 70 -5.66 10.38 4.61
C VAL A 70 -5.95 9.97 6.05
N LEU A 71 -6.37 10.91 6.89
CA LEU A 71 -6.68 10.64 8.31
C LEU A 71 -7.84 9.66 8.47
N VAL A 72 -8.88 9.75 7.65
CA VAL A 72 -10.04 8.84 7.70
C VAL A 72 -9.65 7.41 7.29
N ARG A 73 -8.78 7.25 6.27
CA ARG A 73 -8.23 5.94 5.89
C ARG A 73 -7.42 5.34 7.04
N ARG A 74 -6.55 6.15 7.65
CA ARG A 74 -5.76 5.75 8.81
C ARG A 74 -6.61 5.34 10.00
N GLU A 75 -7.69 6.07 10.28
CA GLU A 75 -8.65 5.72 11.34
C GLU A 75 -9.29 4.34 11.06
N SER A 76 -9.70 4.07 9.82
CA SER A 76 -10.27 2.78 9.44
C SER A 76 -9.27 1.63 9.61
N GLU A 77 -8.02 1.81 9.19
CA GLU A 77 -6.94 0.85 9.40
C GLU A 77 -6.70 0.56 10.90
N LEU A 78 -6.63 1.61 11.72
CA LEU A 78 -6.50 1.49 13.17
C LEU A 78 -7.68 0.72 13.79
N ARG A 79 -8.90 0.88 13.28
CA ARG A 79 -10.06 0.11 13.73
C ARG A 79 -9.93 -1.38 13.40
N PHE A 80 -9.48 -1.73 12.20
CA PHE A 80 -9.20 -3.14 11.85
C PHE A 80 -8.15 -3.75 12.78
N MET A 81 -7.05 -3.04 13.06
CA MET A 81 -6.02 -3.50 13.99
C MET A 81 -6.55 -3.68 15.41
N MET A 82 -7.37 -2.74 15.90
CA MET A 82 -7.96 -2.82 17.23
C MET A 82 -8.86 -4.06 17.36
N ASP A 83 -9.69 -4.33 16.36
CA ASP A 83 -10.56 -5.50 16.33
C ASP A 83 -9.77 -6.82 16.25
N ASP A 84 -8.69 -6.87 15.44
CA ASP A 84 -7.79 -8.03 15.38
C ASP A 84 -7.09 -8.30 16.71
N ILE A 85 -6.59 -7.25 17.37
CA ILE A 85 -6.00 -7.34 18.71
C ILE A 85 -7.02 -7.91 19.70
N GLN A 86 -8.28 -7.49 19.64
CA GLN A 86 -9.31 -8.00 20.53
C GLN A 86 -9.63 -9.47 20.26
N LEU A 87 -9.75 -9.86 18.98
CA LEU A 87 -9.92 -11.27 18.59
C LEU A 87 -8.75 -12.13 19.07
N CYS A 88 -7.52 -11.63 18.92
CA CYS A 88 -6.31 -12.32 19.37
C CYS A 88 -6.31 -12.53 20.90
N LYS A 89 -6.69 -11.50 21.68
CA LYS A 89 -6.83 -11.62 23.14
C LYS A 89 -7.85 -12.67 23.53
N ASP A 90 -9.03 -12.66 22.91
CA ASP A 90 -10.10 -13.61 23.20
C ASP A 90 -9.69 -15.04 22.84
N ILE A 91 -9.04 -15.23 21.69
CA ILE A 91 -8.47 -16.52 21.27
C ILE A 91 -7.39 -16.99 22.25
N MET A 92 -6.48 -16.11 22.70
CA MET A 92 -5.43 -16.47 23.64
C MET A 92 -6.02 -16.92 24.98
N ASN A 93 -7.02 -16.21 25.50
CA ASN A 93 -7.69 -16.58 26.75
C ASN A 93 -8.35 -17.96 26.66
N LEU A 94 -9.09 -18.22 25.57
CA LEU A 94 -9.72 -19.53 25.34
C LEU A 94 -8.69 -20.64 25.15
N LYS A 95 -7.59 -20.37 24.43
CA LYS A 95 -6.49 -21.32 24.25
C LYS A 95 -5.83 -21.66 25.59
N GLN A 96 -5.65 -20.68 26.48
CA GLN A 96 -5.10 -20.92 27.80
C GLN A 96 -6.02 -21.80 28.65
N GLU A 97 -7.33 -21.55 28.63
CA GLU A 97 -8.31 -22.42 29.31
C GLU A 97 -8.28 -23.85 28.74
N LEU A 98 -8.23 -23.99 27.41
CA LEU A 98 -8.14 -25.30 26.74
C LEU A 98 -6.86 -26.04 27.11
N GLN A 99 -5.70 -25.35 27.14
CA GLN A 99 -4.42 -25.94 27.54
C GLN A 99 -4.47 -26.51 28.96
N ASN A 100 -5.16 -25.84 29.89
CA ASN A 100 -5.32 -26.32 31.26
C ASN A 100 -6.11 -27.64 31.31
N LEU A 101 -7.15 -27.79 30.48
CA LEU A 101 -7.93 -29.03 30.40
C LEU A 101 -7.15 -30.15 29.70
N VAL A 102 -6.46 -29.83 28.60
CA VAL A 102 -5.65 -30.78 27.82
C VAL A 102 -4.47 -31.32 28.63
N ALA A 103 -3.97 -30.57 29.61
CA ALA A 103 -2.92 -31.02 30.52
C ALA A 103 -3.37 -32.16 31.45
N ILE A 104 -4.68 -32.36 31.66
CA ILE A 104 -5.24 -33.44 32.48
C ILE A 104 -5.19 -34.75 31.68
N PRO A 105 -4.65 -35.85 32.23
CA PRO A 105 -4.69 -37.15 31.56
C PRO A 105 -6.11 -37.59 31.22
N GLU A 106 -6.31 -38.16 30.02
CA GLU A 106 -7.63 -38.50 29.49
C GLU A 106 -8.45 -39.47 30.37
N LYS A 107 -7.76 -40.30 31.17
CA LYS A 107 -8.35 -41.25 32.12
C LYS A 107 -8.92 -40.56 33.37
N GLU A 108 -8.42 -39.39 33.69
CA GLU A 108 -8.77 -38.60 34.87
C GLU A 108 -9.76 -37.48 34.55
N LYS A 109 -10.00 -37.21 33.26
CA LYS A 109 -11.00 -36.22 32.83
C LYS A 109 -12.43 -36.70 33.08
N THR A 110 -13.19 -35.84 33.73
CA THR A 110 -14.64 -35.96 33.86
C THR A 110 -15.35 -35.72 32.53
N LYS A 111 -16.59 -36.21 32.39
CA LYS A 111 -17.43 -35.95 31.21
C LYS A 111 -17.64 -34.45 30.95
N MET A 112 -17.80 -33.67 32.02
CA MET A 112 -17.97 -32.21 31.93
C MET A 112 -16.72 -31.53 31.37
N GLN A 113 -15.52 -31.97 31.77
CA GLN A 113 -14.27 -31.43 31.23
C GLN A 113 -14.13 -31.74 29.74
N LYS A 114 -14.48 -32.95 29.29
CA LYS A 114 -14.46 -33.30 27.86
C LYS A 114 -15.43 -32.44 27.04
N GLN A 115 -16.65 -32.27 27.53
CA GLN A 115 -17.63 -31.38 26.90
C GLN A 115 -17.12 -29.93 26.84
N ARG A 116 -16.47 -29.45 27.90
CA ARG A 116 -15.89 -28.12 27.92
C ARG A 116 -14.75 -27.95 26.93
N GLU A 117 -13.89 -28.96 26.75
CA GLU A 117 -12.84 -28.94 25.71
C GLU A 117 -13.45 -28.79 24.32
N ASP A 118 -14.48 -29.56 24.00
CA ASP A 118 -15.18 -29.48 22.71
C ASP A 118 -15.80 -28.09 22.49
N GLU A 119 -16.44 -27.51 23.53
CA GLU A 119 -16.97 -26.15 23.48
C GLU A 119 -15.89 -25.09 23.22
N LEU A 120 -14.75 -25.20 23.90
CA LEU A 120 -13.64 -24.27 23.75
C LEU A 120 -13.05 -24.35 22.34
N ILE A 121 -12.87 -25.56 21.80
CA ILE A 121 -12.39 -25.78 20.44
C ILE A 121 -13.34 -25.12 19.43
N GLN A 122 -14.66 -25.32 19.59
CA GLN A 122 -15.65 -24.71 18.71
C GLN A 122 -15.64 -23.17 18.79
N LYS A 123 -15.50 -22.60 19.99
CA LYS A 123 -15.42 -21.13 20.17
C LYS A 123 -14.15 -20.57 19.55
N ILE A 124 -13.00 -21.20 19.77
CA ILE A 124 -11.72 -20.81 19.16
C ILE A 124 -11.83 -20.84 17.64
N HIS A 125 -12.40 -21.92 17.07
CA HIS A 125 -12.59 -22.03 15.62
C HIS A 125 -13.45 -20.88 15.06
N LYS A 126 -14.56 -20.55 15.71
CA LYS A 126 -15.42 -19.42 15.30
C LYS A 126 -14.69 -18.08 15.35
N LEU A 127 -13.88 -17.83 16.37
CA LEU A 127 -13.10 -16.60 16.47
C LEU A 127 -11.99 -16.53 15.41
N VAL A 128 -11.34 -17.66 15.11
CA VAL A 128 -10.36 -17.73 14.02
C VAL A 128 -11.02 -17.43 12.68
N GLN A 129 -12.20 -18.01 12.40
CA GLN A 129 -12.97 -17.69 11.21
C GLN A 129 -13.33 -16.20 11.14
N LYS A 130 -13.78 -15.62 12.25
CA LYS A 130 -14.08 -14.17 12.31
C LYS A 130 -12.84 -13.33 12.01
N ARG A 131 -11.67 -13.72 12.51
CA ARG A 131 -10.41 -13.04 12.22
C ARG A 131 -10.03 -13.17 10.74
N ASP A 132 -10.23 -14.34 10.15
CA ASP A 132 -9.95 -14.56 8.73
C ASP A 132 -10.82 -13.64 7.86
N PHE A 133 -12.12 -13.51 8.17
CA PHE A 133 -12.99 -12.54 7.51
C PHE A 133 -12.54 -11.09 7.68
N LEU A 134 -12.12 -10.70 8.90
CA LEU A 134 -11.62 -9.35 9.16
C LEU A 134 -10.38 -9.01 8.31
N VAL A 135 -9.49 -9.98 8.12
CA VAL A 135 -8.32 -9.82 7.25
C VAL A 135 -8.72 -9.67 5.78
N ASP A 136 -9.72 -10.43 5.33
CA ASP A 136 -10.22 -10.31 3.96
C ASP A 136 -10.94 -8.98 3.71
N ASP A 137 -11.75 -8.50 4.67
CA ASP A 137 -12.41 -7.20 4.62
C ASP A 137 -11.38 -6.05 4.55
N ALA A 138 -10.31 -6.12 5.35
CA ALA A 138 -9.24 -5.13 5.32
C ALA A 138 -8.49 -5.11 3.97
N GLU A 139 -8.31 -6.26 3.33
CA GLU A 139 -7.70 -6.34 2.00
C GLU A 139 -8.62 -5.77 0.90
N VAL A 140 -9.93 -5.97 1.01
CA VAL A 140 -10.90 -5.36 0.09
C VAL A 140 -10.85 -3.83 0.20
N GLU A 141 -10.80 -3.28 1.43
CA GLU A 141 -10.72 -1.83 1.61
C GLU A 141 -9.40 -1.28 1.05
N ARG A 142 -8.27 -1.96 1.26
CA ARG A 142 -6.97 -1.57 0.68
C ARG A 142 -7.00 -1.52 -0.85
N LEU A 143 -7.58 -2.54 -1.49
CA LEU A 143 -7.71 -2.59 -2.95
C LEU A 143 -8.61 -1.47 -3.48
N ARG A 144 -9.67 -1.15 -2.75
CA ARG A 144 -10.57 -0.06 -3.10
C ARG A 144 -9.85 1.29 -3.04
N GLU A 145 -9.14 1.58 -1.95
CA GLU A 145 -8.37 2.83 -1.80
C GLU A 145 -7.35 2.99 -2.94
N GLN A 146 -6.67 1.90 -3.32
CA GLN A 146 -5.72 1.90 -4.43
C GLN A 146 -6.37 2.24 -5.79
N GLU A 147 -7.58 1.73 -6.04
CA GLU A 147 -8.30 2.07 -7.28
C GLU A 147 -8.81 3.52 -7.26
N GLU A 148 -9.28 4.02 -6.12
CA GLU A 148 -9.67 5.44 -5.95
C GLU A 148 -8.50 6.39 -6.27
N ASP A 149 -7.30 6.09 -5.76
CA ASP A 149 -6.09 6.89 -6.01
C ASP A 149 -5.65 6.83 -7.48
N LYS A 150 -5.77 5.66 -8.10
CA LYS A 150 -5.46 5.46 -9.52
C LYS A 150 -6.42 6.22 -10.42
N GLU A 151 -7.72 6.20 -10.13
CA GLU A 151 -8.73 6.99 -10.84
C GLU A 151 -8.45 8.50 -10.71
N MET A 152 -8.08 8.96 -9.51
CA MET A 152 -7.71 10.36 -9.28
C MET A 152 -6.47 10.76 -10.07
N ALA A 153 -5.42 9.92 -10.08
CA ALA A 153 -4.20 10.17 -10.83
C ALA A 153 -4.45 10.20 -12.34
N GLU A 154 -5.22 9.26 -12.89
CA GLU A 154 -5.60 9.24 -14.30
C GLU A 154 -6.47 10.45 -14.67
N PHE A 155 -7.41 10.86 -13.81
CA PHE A 155 -8.21 12.06 -14.02
C PHE A 155 -7.34 13.31 -14.14
N LEU A 156 -6.42 13.52 -13.18
CA LEU A 156 -5.48 14.65 -13.21
C LEU A 156 -4.60 14.58 -14.46
N ARG A 157 -4.08 13.40 -14.80
CA ARG A 157 -3.28 13.20 -16.01
C ARG A 157 -4.05 13.58 -17.27
N ILE A 158 -5.31 13.20 -17.39
CA ILE A 158 -6.17 13.54 -18.55
C ILE A 158 -6.45 15.05 -18.60
N LYS A 159 -6.73 15.68 -17.46
CA LYS A 159 -7.05 17.11 -17.36
C LYS A 159 -5.84 18.04 -17.52
N LEU A 160 -4.65 17.57 -17.17
CA LEU A 160 -3.39 18.35 -17.24
C LEU A 160 -2.62 18.12 -18.55
N LYS A 161 -2.80 17.01 -19.26
CA LYS A 161 -2.24 16.77 -20.61
C LYS A 161 -2.44 17.94 -21.61
N PRO A 162 -3.57 18.68 -21.61
CA PRO A 162 -3.74 19.87 -22.44
C PRO A 162 -2.85 21.07 -22.07
N LEU A 163 -2.39 21.18 -20.81
CA LEU A 163 -1.60 22.32 -20.31
C LEU A 163 -0.10 22.17 -20.60
N ASP A 164 0.44 20.94 -20.65
CA ASP A 164 1.85 20.69 -20.99
C ASP A 164 2.22 21.17 -22.41
N LYS A 165 1.23 21.28 -23.30
CA LYS A 165 1.42 21.80 -24.67
C LYS A 165 1.42 23.34 -24.73
N VAL A 166 0.93 24.02 -23.69
CA VAL A 166 0.88 25.50 -23.61
C VAL A 166 2.12 26.06 -22.92
N THR A 167 2.70 25.34 -21.96
CA THR A 167 3.92 25.78 -21.24
C THR A 167 5.22 25.53 -22.01
N ARG A 168 5.17 24.80 -23.14
CA ARG A 168 6.32 24.67 -24.05
C ARG A 168 6.42 25.89 -24.95
N SER A 169 6.85 27.01 -24.37
CA SER A 169 7.28 28.18 -25.14
C SER A 169 8.49 27.81 -26.03
N PRO A 170 8.56 28.28 -27.29
CA PRO A 170 9.75 28.13 -28.10
C PRO A 170 10.79 29.16 -27.63
N SER A 171 11.54 28.85 -26.57
CA SER A 171 12.74 29.62 -26.22
C SER A 171 13.95 29.07 -26.96
N SER A 172 14.02 29.35 -28.27
CA SER A 172 15.29 29.45 -28.97
C SER A 172 15.28 30.69 -29.86
N THR A 173 15.89 31.73 -29.30
CA THR A 173 16.42 33.00 -29.81
C THR A 173 16.42 33.27 -31.33
N PRO A 174 16.17 34.53 -31.76
CA PRO A 174 16.34 34.97 -33.14
C PRO A 174 17.79 34.93 -33.62
N ALA A 175 17.95 34.52 -34.88
CA ALA A 175 19.19 34.38 -35.61
C ALA A 175 20.04 35.67 -35.69
N GLU A 176 21.32 35.54 -35.39
CA GLU A 176 22.37 36.44 -35.89
C GLU A 176 22.45 36.34 -37.42
N LYS A 177 22.36 37.49 -38.10
CA LYS A 177 22.66 37.61 -39.52
C LYS A 177 24.17 37.73 -39.71
N LYS A 178 24.82 36.74 -40.31
CA LYS A 178 26.10 36.91 -41.02
C LYS A 178 25.87 36.83 -42.52
N ALA A 179 26.44 37.77 -43.25
CA ALA A 179 26.51 37.77 -44.71
C ALA A 179 27.73 36.95 -45.19
N GLU A 180 27.53 36.17 -46.25
CA GLU A 180 28.47 35.35 -47.05
C GLU A 180 29.20 36.19 -48.14
N PRO A 181 30.21 35.72 -48.94
CA PRO A 181 30.25 34.44 -49.72
C PRO A 181 31.70 33.87 -50.06
N PRO A 182 31.97 33.00 -51.10
CA PRO A 182 31.51 31.62 -51.46
C PRO A 182 32.72 30.64 -51.80
N PRO A 183 32.65 29.61 -52.69
CA PRO A 183 32.02 28.27 -52.57
C PRO A 183 32.96 27.06 -52.94
N SER A 184 32.70 25.83 -52.46
CA SER A 184 33.09 24.60 -53.22
C SER A 184 32.45 23.28 -52.71
N LYS A 185 31.41 22.85 -53.44
CA LYS A 185 31.05 21.48 -53.92
C LYS A 185 30.78 20.30 -52.94
N PRO A 186 29.97 19.30 -53.37
CA PRO A 186 29.02 18.57 -52.52
C PRO A 186 29.38 17.08 -52.34
N THR A 187 28.68 16.33 -51.46
CA THR A 187 28.35 14.89 -51.68
C THR A 187 27.30 14.35 -50.67
N VAL A 188 26.10 14.06 -51.23
CA VAL A 188 25.20 12.89 -51.08
C VAL A 188 24.69 12.44 -49.69
N ALA A 189 23.37 12.62 -49.54
CA ALA A 189 22.49 11.90 -48.62
C ALA A 189 22.25 10.44 -49.03
N LYS A 190 22.05 9.54 -48.06
CA LYS A 190 21.42 8.24 -48.30
C LYS A 190 20.42 7.86 -47.19
N THR A 191 19.22 7.62 -47.69
CA THR A 191 17.99 7.05 -47.15
C THR A 191 18.17 5.72 -46.40
N GLY A 192 17.28 5.43 -45.44
CA GLY A 192 17.08 4.07 -44.90
C GLY A 192 15.82 3.95 -44.05
N ILE A 193 14.75 3.40 -44.63
CA ILE A 193 13.43 3.15 -44.06
C ILE A 193 13.35 1.73 -43.46
N ALA A 194 12.45 1.54 -42.49
CA ALA A 194 11.82 0.29 -42.00
C ALA A 194 12.64 -0.56 -40.99
N ILE A 195 12.08 -1.38 -40.09
CA ILE A 195 10.90 -2.26 -40.12
C ILE A 195 10.40 -2.53 -38.68
N ILE A 196 9.07 -2.65 -38.52
CA ILE A 196 8.31 -3.16 -37.37
C ILE A 196 8.75 -4.59 -37.00
N LYS A 197 8.95 -4.91 -35.72
CA LYS A 197 9.06 -6.32 -35.28
C LYS A 197 8.24 -6.58 -34.02
N ASP A 198 7.02 -7.04 -34.26
CA ASP A 198 6.25 -7.85 -33.32
C ASP A 198 6.72 -9.31 -33.35
N CYS A 199 6.59 -9.96 -32.19
CA CYS A 199 6.48 -11.39 -31.92
C CYS A 199 7.67 -12.33 -32.24
N CYS A 200 8.17 -13.04 -31.21
CA CYS A 200 7.85 -14.45 -30.91
C CYS A 200 8.93 -15.09 -30.01
N GLY A 201 8.52 -15.94 -29.07
CA GLY A 201 9.44 -16.71 -28.23
C GLY A 201 8.73 -17.62 -27.24
N ALA A 202 7.85 -18.49 -27.73
CA ALA A 202 7.29 -19.59 -26.97
C ALA A 202 8.38 -20.61 -26.61
N THR A 203 8.48 -20.98 -25.33
CA THR A 203 9.09 -22.25 -24.92
C THR A 203 8.17 -22.94 -23.92
N GLN A 204 7.62 -24.06 -24.38
CA GLN A 204 6.93 -25.07 -23.57
C GLN A 204 7.89 -25.62 -22.50
N CYS A 205 7.37 -25.82 -21.28
CA CYS A 205 7.87 -26.85 -20.37
C CYS A 205 6.66 -27.62 -19.87
N ASN A 206 6.72 -28.93 -20.02
CA ASN A 206 5.67 -29.90 -19.71
C ASN A 206 6.26 -30.92 -18.72
N ILE A 207 5.38 -31.53 -17.91
CA ILE A 207 5.58 -32.76 -17.10
C ILE A 207 6.34 -32.50 -15.78
N MET A 208 5.84 -32.88 -14.58
CA MET A 208 5.23 -34.16 -14.16
C MET A 208 4.31 -33.97 -12.95
#